data_AF-A0A1Y1W390-F1
#
_entry.id   AF-A0A1Y1W390-F1
#
_cell.length_a   1.000
_cell.length_b   1.000
_cell.length_c   1.000
_cell.angle_alpha   90.00
_cell.angle_beta   90.00
_cell.angle_gamma   90.00
#
_symmetry.space_group_name_H-M   'P 1'
#
loop_
_entity.id
_entity.type
_entity.pdbx_description
1 polymer ?
#
loop_
_entity_poly.entity_id
_entity_poly.type
_entity_poly.pdbx_seq_one_letter_code
_entity_poly.pdbx_strand_id
1 'polypeptide(L)'
;MLKYSIIFAAVLSSLSVSAAPVQERSSSGGPALFSEASAAAALLAAQTAYIVGGGDKKVWSYAPNNQTGTVSADTIVKYGRYSGAAYKVLDMTWTCSINCKAADTKGTVVDYHWDTAKTTNPSFGFVAHKDDTKEIIVSWRGTTILMDWVKDLTYFPVSWPPSIAGSQVHRGFLQAYSSASAHIEETVAKLVAKYPDYSIVLTGHSLGGAQATIAAVDYATRHPEWLSKLKLFTYGQPRVGNPKFAGWLSQQPFPIYRTVYKGDLVPRVPFQFMGFQHISQEVWYNENGRLKFMGSNGENASGQNSLLPLQWNVPDHLRYPGLSFELLYWAIGNIESIP
;
A
#
# COMPACT_ATOMS: atom_id res chain seq x y z
N MET A 1 -18.99 -30.44 10.01
CA MET A 1 -19.19 -29.48 11.12
C MET A 1 -18.09 -29.55 12.18
N LEU A 2 -17.61 -30.73 12.61
CA LEU A 2 -16.56 -30.85 13.64
C LEU A 2 -15.16 -30.28 13.27
N LYS A 3 -14.77 -30.27 11.99
CA LYS A 3 -13.50 -29.65 11.54
C LYS A 3 -13.50 -28.11 11.58
N TYR A 4 -14.67 -27.47 11.70
CA TYR A 4 -14.82 -26.01 11.69
C TYR A 4 -14.75 -25.39 13.09
N SER A 5 -15.06 -26.15 14.15
CA SER A 5 -14.90 -25.71 15.55
C SER A 5 -13.44 -25.60 15.98
N ILE A 6 -12.55 -26.41 15.38
CA ILE A 6 -11.10 -26.38 15.66
C ILE A 6 -10.45 -25.13 15.05
N ILE A 7 -10.93 -24.69 13.88
CA ILE A 7 -10.47 -23.45 13.22
C ILE A 7 -10.91 -22.22 14.04
N PHE A 8 -12.13 -22.25 14.59
CA PHE A 8 -12.64 -21.19 15.46
C PHE A 8 -11.83 -21.08 16.77
N ALA A 9 -11.46 -22.23 17.37
CA ALA A 9 -10.63 -22.28 18.58
C ALA A 9 -9.16 -21.85 18.33
N ALA A 10 -8.58 -22.19 17.17
CA ALA A 10 -7.19 -21.86 16.83
C ALA A 10 -6.98 -20.37 16.56
N VAL A 11 -7.97 -19.68 15.97
CA VAL A 11 -7.93 -18.23 15.75
C VAL A 11 -8.08 -17.47 17.08
N LEU A 12 -8.93 -17.95 17.99
CA LEU A 12 -9.08 -17.41 19.34
C LEU A 12 -7.83 -17.66 20.21
N SER A 13 -7.16 -18.81 20.09
CA SER A 13 -5.96 -19.12 20.88
C SER A 13 -4.72 -18.35 20.43
N SER A 14 -4.63 -17.93 19.17
CA SER A 14 -3.59 -17.00 18.70
C SER A 14 -3.78 -15.56 19.17
N LEU A 15 -4.97 -15.21 19.67
CA LEU A 15 -5.31 -13.88 20.19
C LEU A 15 -5.22 -13.78 21.71
N SER A 16 -5.09 -14.91 22.43
CA SER A 16 -4.90 -14.93 23.88
C SER A 16 -3.43 -14.76 24.26
N VAL A 17 -2.92 -13.52 24.19
CA VAL A 17 -1.73 -13.13 24.98
C VAL A 17 -2.22 -12.70 26.36
N SER A 18 -2.07 -13.61 27.32
CA SER A 18 -2.09 -13.42 28.79
C SER A 18 -3.02 -12.34 29.35
N ALA A 19 -4.30 -12.67 29.54
CA ALA A 19 -5.11 -11.99 30.54
C ALA A 19 -4.69 -12.50 31.93
N ALA A 20 -3.88 -11.73 32.67
CA ALA A 20 -3.72 -11.93 34.11
C ALA A 20 -5.04 -11.59 34.81
N PRO A 21 -5.45 -12.32 35.87
CA PRO A 21 -6.74 -12.12 36.49
C PRO A 21 -6.75 -10.79 37.28
N VAL A 22 -7.57 -9.85 36.85
CA VAL A 22 -7.87 -8.62 37.59
C VAL A 22 -8.85 -8.96 38.72
N GLN A 23 -8.41 -8.76 39.96
CA GLN A 23 -9.28 -8.80 41.14
C GLN A 23 -10.42 -7.78 41.02
N GLU A 24 -11.63 -8.21 41.31
CA GLU A 24 -12.83 -7.37 41.38
C GLU A 24 -12.67 -6.24 42.42
N ARG A 25 -12.95 -5.00 42.01
CA ARG A 25 -13.54 -3.99 42.90
C ARG A 25 -14.41 -2.95 42.16
N SER A 26 -15.70 -3.07 42.42
CA SER A 26 -16.77 -2.08 42.59
C SER A 26 -16.81 -0.76 41.77
N SER A 27 -17.94 -0.63 41.06
CA SER A 27 -18.86 0.54 40.96
C SER A 27 -18.33 1.91 40.51
N SER A 28 -18.45 2.19 39.22
CA SER A 28 -19.10 3.41 38.68
C SER A 28 -19.23 3.27 37.16
N GLY A 29 -20.41 3.57 36.62
CA GLY A 29 -20.72 3.39 35.20
C GLY A 29 -19.93 4.32 34.28
N GLY A 30 -19.20 3.73 33.33
CA GLY A 30 -18.66 4.35 32.14
C GLY A 30 -18.94 3.45 30.93
N PRO A 31 -18.91 3.97 29.68
CA PRO A 31 -19.29 3.19 28.51
C PRO A 31 -18.38 1.98 28.40
N ALA A 32 -18.98 0.80 28.19
CA ALA A 32 -18.27 -0.45 28.07
C ALA A 32 -17.25 -0.36 26.93
N LEU A 33 -15.97 -0.31 27.32
CA LEU A 33 -14.83 -0.60 26.46
C LEU A 33 -14.96 -2.04 25.98
N PHE A 34 -15.74 -2.26 24.91
CA PHE A 34 -15.50 -3.40 24.05
C PHE A 34 -14.09 -3.20 23.49
N SER A 35 -13.13 -3.98 24.00
CA SER A 35 -11.72 -3.83 23.70
C SER A 35 -11.48 -3.89 22.18
N GLU A 36 -10.58 -3.07 21.65
CA GLU A 36 -10.21 -3.04 20.22
C GLU A 36 -9.84 -4.42 19.65
N ALA A 37 -9.31 -5.30 20.50
CA ALA A 37 -9.06 -6.70 20.19
C ALA A 37 -10.33 -7.48 19.75
N SER A 38 -11.49 -7.16 20.32
CA SER A 38 -12.77 -7.78 19.96
C SER A 38 -13.27 -7.34 18.58
N ALA A 39 -13.02 -6.08 18.19
CA ALA A 39 -13.39 -5.55 16.88
C ALA A 39 -12.51 -6.12 15.75
N ALA A 40 -11.20 -6.21 15.96
CA ALA A 40 -10.29 -6.83 15.01
C ALA A 40 -10.60 -8.33 14.79
N ALA A 41 -10.91 -9.05 15.87
CA ALA A 41 -11.34 -10.45 15.81
C ALA A 41 -12.67 -10.61 15.04
N ALA A 42 -13.64 -9.73 15.28
CA ALA A 42 -14.91 -9.73 14.55
C ALA A 42 -14.72 -9.44 13.05
N LEU A 43 -13.85 -8.50 12.71
CA LEU A 43 -13.56 -8.14 11.31
C LEU A 43 -12.86 -9.28 10.57
N LEU A 44 -11.91 -9.95 11.22
CA LEU A 44 -11.25 -11.13 10.66
C LEU A 44 -12.20 -12.32 10.53
N ALA A 45 -13.12 -12.50 11.48
CA ALA A 45 -14.17 -13.51 11.41
C ALA A 45 -15.15 -13.23 10.26
N ALA A 46 -15.57 -11.97 10.08
CA ALA A 46 -16.41 -11.54 8.96
C ALA A 46 -15.71 -11.77 7.61
N GLN A 47 -14.41 -11.43 7.51
CA GLN A 47 -13.63 -11.70 6.32
C GLN A 47 -13.49 -13.20 6.04
N THR A 48 -13.27 -14.00 7.09
CA THR A 48 -13.20 -15.47 6.95
C THR A 48 -14.52 -16.03 6.44
N ALA A 49 -15.65 -15.57 7.00
CA ALA A 49 -16.98 -15.96 6.52
C ALA A 49 -17.22 -15.53 5.07
N TYR A 50 -16.81 -14.31 4.70
CA TYR A 50 -16.90 -13.80 3.33
C TYR A 50 -16.09 -14.67 2.34
N ILE A 51 -14.86 -15.03 2.69
CA ILE A 51 -14.00 -15.90 1.88
C ILE A 51 -14.58 -17.30 1.75
N VAL A 52 -15.01 -17.90 2.86
CA VAL A 52 -15.59 -19.26 2.88
C VAL A 52 -16.88 -19.28 2.05
N GLY A 53 -17.66 -18.20 2.06
CA GLY A 53 -18.82 -18.01 1.20
C GLY A 53 -18.50 -17.74 -0.28
N GLY A 54 -17.22 -17.71 -0.67
CA GLY A 54 -16.77 -17.47 -2.04
C GLY A 54 -16.71 -15.99 -2.44
N GLY A 55 -16.81 -15.06 -1.49
CA GLY A 55 -16.83 -13.61 -1.73
C GLY A 55 -15.60 -13.09 -2.47
N ASP A 56 -14.39 -13.47 -2.04
CA ASP A 56 -13.14 -13.05 -2.69
C ASP A 56 -12.93 -13.70 -4.09
N LYS A 57 -13.77 -14.68 -4.45
CA LYS A 57 -13.80 -15.29 -5.79
C LYS A 57 -14.72 -14.53 -6.75
N LYS A 58 -15.63 -13.68 -6.26
CA LYS A 58 -16.39 -12.69 -7.07
C LYS A 58 -15.50 -11.46 -7.30
N VAL A 59 -14.57 -11.59 -8.22
CA VAL A 59 -13.69 -10.49 -8.61
C VAL A 59 -14.45 -9.56 -9.55
N TRP A 60 -14.50 -8.26 -9.22
CA TRP A 60 -14.86 -7.23 -10.19
C TRP A 60 -13.74 -7.11 -11.21
N SER A 61 -13.99 -7.58 -12.43
CA SER A 61 -13.05 -7.42 -13.55
C SER A 61 -13.31 -6.09 -14.26
N TYR A 62 -12.26 -5.30 -14.45
CA TYR A 62 -12.31 -4.13 -15.33
C TYR A 62 -11.74 -4.46 -16.70
N ALA A 63 -12.11 -3.66 -17.71
CA ALA A 63 -11.41 -3.71 -18.99
C ALA A 63 -9.92 -3.41 -18.72
N PRO A 64 -9.00 -4.26 -19.20
CA PRO A 64 -7.59 -4.02 -19.02
C PRO A 64 -7.19 -2.72 -19.72
N ASN A 65 -6.25 -1.97 -19.14
CA ASN A 65 -5.52 -1.01 -19.96
C ASN A 65 -4.78 -1.76 -21.07
N ASN A 66 -4.51 -1.09 -22.20
CA ASN A 66 -3.73 -1.65 -23.32
C ASN A 66 -2.27 -1.98 -22.95
N GLN A 67 -1.91 -2.02 -21.66
CA GLN A 67 -0.62 -2.46 -21.14
C GLN A 67 -0.60 -3.99 -21.17
N THR A 68 -0.29 -4.56 -22.34
CA THR A 68 -0.10 -6.00 -22.56
C THR A 68 1.31 -6.49 -22.19
N GLY A 69 2.15 -5.61 -21.64
CA GLY A 69 3.55 -5.90 -21.31
C GLY A 69 3.75 -6.39 -19.88
N THR A 70 4.58 -7.41 -19.70
CA THR A 70 5.14 -7.79 -18.39
C THR A 70 6.26 -6.82 -18.00
N VAL A 71 6.31 -6.39 -16.74
CA VAL A 71 7.45 -5.62 -16.20
C VAL A 71 8.56 -6.55 -15.71
N SER A 72 9.83 -6.15 -15.83
CA SER A 72 10.94 -6.99 -15.35
C SER A 72 11.01 -6.99 -13.81
N ALA A 73 11.50 -8.10 -13.24
CA ALA A 73 11.76 -8.18 -11.80
C ALA A 73 12.71 -7.06 -11.33
N ASP A 74 13.72 -6.73 -12.12
CA ASP A 74 14.67 -5.64 -11.80
C ASP A 74 13.98 -4.27 -11.68
N THR A 75 12.98 -4.02 -12.53
CA THR A 75 12.21 -2.76 -12.48
C THR A 75 11.33 -2.70 -11.23
N ILE A 76 10.71 -3.83 -10.85
CA ILE A 76 9.98 -3.94 -9.58
C ILE A 76 10.93 -3.72 -8.39
N VAL A 77 12.11 -4.35 -8.39
CA VAL A 77 13.09 -4.17 -7.31
C VAL A 77 13.58 -2.72 -7.23
N LYS A 78 13.86 -2.07 -8.37
CA LYS A 78 14.29 -0.66 -8.45
C LYS A 78 13.31 0.29 -7.76
N TYR A 79 12.04 0.23 -8.13
CA TYR A 79 11.04 1.13 -7.54
C TYR A 79 10.66 0.70 -6.11
N GLY A 80 10.89 -0.56 -5.75
CA GLY A 80 10.91 -1.03 -4.36
C GLY A 80 11.97 -0.30 -3.53
N ARG A 81 13.19 -0.12 -4.05
CA ARG A 81 14.27 0.63 -3.39
C ARG A 81 13.91 2.09 -3.16
N TYR A 82 13.32 2.77 -4.15
CA TYR A 82 12.81 4.13 -3.97
C TYR A 82 11.72 4.22 -2.88
N SER A 83 10.84 3.22 -2.82
CA SER A 83 9.81 3.12 -1.78
C SER A 83 10.43 2.90 -0.39
N GLY A 84 11.49 2.08 -0.30
CA GLY A 84 12.22 1.85 0.95
C GLY A 84 13.06 3.05 1.39
N ALA A 85 13.62 3.80 0.44
CA ALA A 85 14.39 5.01 0.70
C ALA A 85 13.55 6.08 1.41
N ALA A 86 12.22 6.14 1.18
CA ALA A 86 11.34 7.10 1.83
C ALA A 86 11.28 6.95 3.36
N TYR A 87 11.75 5.83 3.91
CA TYR A 87 11.88 5.63 5.35
C TYR A 87 13.16 6.22 5.96
N LYS A 88 14.09 6.71 5.14
CA LYS A 88 15.43 7.12 5.56
C LYS A 88 15.88 8.47 5.01
N VAL A 89 15.40 8.88 3.85
CA VAL A 89 15.64 10.22 3.31
C VAL A 89 14.87 11.21 4.17
N LEU A 90 15.58 11.99 4.99
CA LEU A 90 15.00 12.96 5.93
C LEU A 90 15.43 14.41 5.67
N ASP A 91 16.61 14.64 5.10
CA ASP A 91 17.20 15.98 4.96
C ASP A 91 17.74 16.23 3.55
N MET A 92 16.89 16.08 2.52
CA MET A 92 17.23 16.37 1.11
C MET A 92 18.48 15.64 0.57
N THR A 93 18.94 14.61 1.27
CA THR A 93 20.21 13.95 0.99
C THR A 93 19.97 12.50 0.57
N TRP A 94 20.55 12.11 -0.56
CA TRP A 94 20.49 10.74 -1.07
C TRP A 94 21.57 9.86 -0.42
N THR A 95 21.58 9.83 0.91
CA THR A 95 22.62 9.18 1.74
C THR A 95 22.10 7.96 2.49
N CYS A 96 20.90 7.50 2.17
CA CYS A 96 20.42 6.23 2.69
C CYS A 96 21.36 5.09 2.28
N SER A 97 21.23 3.97 2.94
CA SER A 97 22.21 2.91 2.91
C SER A 97 21.99 1.98 1.71
N ILE A 98 21.46 0.77 1.88
CA ILE A 98 21.38 -0.19 0.77
C ILE A 98 20.53 0.32 -0.40
N ASN A 99 19.44 1.05 -0.12
CA ASN A 99 18.52 1.52 -1.17
C ASN A 99 19.09 2.66 -2.00
N CYS A 100 19.94 3.54 -1.45
CA CYS A 100 20.50 4.68 -2.20
C CYS A 100 21.84 4.34 -2.86
N LYS A 101 22.54 3.30 -2.36
CA LYS A 101 23.84 2.84 -2.89
C LYS A 101 23.71 1.80 -4.00
N ALA A 102 22.53 1.22 -4.20
CA ALA A 102 22.27 0.27 -5.27
C ALA A 102 22.53 0.91 -6.65
N ALA A 103 23.00 0.10 -7.61
CA ALA A 103 23.46 0.60 -8.91
C ALA A 103 22.38 1.35 -9.71
N ASP A 104 21.11 0.96 -9.55
CA ASP A 104 19.95 1.51 -10.25
C ASP A 104 19.42 2.81 -9.65
N THR A 105 19.72 3.09 -8.38
CA THR A 105 19.25 4.27 -7.65
C THR A 105 20.37 5.23 -7.26
N LYS A 106 21.63 4.80 -7.34
CA LYS A 106 22.79 5.66 -7.09
C LYS A 106 22.79 6.88 -8.01
N GLY A 107 23.15 8.03 -7.46
CA GLY A 107 23.18 9.31 -8.19
C GLY A 107 21.81 9.97 -8.35
N THR A 108 20.77 9.50 -7.66
CA THR A 108 19.51 10.23 -7.53
C THR A 108 19.74 11.55 -6.78
N VAL A 109 19.13 12.63 -7.25
CA VAL A 109 19.14 13.95 -6.62
C VAL A 109 17.78 14.19 -5.99
N VAL A 110 17.74 14.48 -4.69
CA VAL A 110 16.49 14.83 -3.99
C VAL A 110 16.22 16.31 -4.19
N ASP A 111 15.04 16.64 -4.74
CA ASP A 111 14.62 18.02 -5.03
C ASP A 111 13.68 18.58 -3.98
N TYR A 112 12.96 17.70 -3.29
CA TYR A 112 12.06 18.06 -2.20
C TYR A 112 11.88 16.90 -1.23
N HIS A 113 11.80 17.20 0.05
CA HIS A 113 11.44 16.27 1.12
C HIS A 113 10.35 16.94 1.95
N TRP A 114 9.35 16.18 2.36
CA TRP A 114 8.31 16.67 3.25
C TRP A 114 8.16 15.77 4.47
N ASP A 115 7.85 16.43 5.58
CA ASP A 115 7.47 15.83 6.84
C ASP A 115 6.31 16.65 7.41
N THR A 116 5.15 16.02 7.50
CA THR A 116 3.94 16.63 8.07
C THR A 116 3.55 15.98 9.39
N ALA A 117 4.52 15.49 10.18
CA ALA A 117 4.32 14.85 11.49
C ALA A 117 3.46 15.67 12.47
N LYS A 118 3.43 16.99 12.33
CA LYS A 118 2.63 17.90 13.17
C LYS A 118 1.16 17.98 12.76
N THR A 119 0.77 17.36 11.65
CA THR A 119 -0.61 17.35 11.17
C THR A 119 -1.38 16.16 11.73
N THR A 120 -2.71 16.24 11.71
CA THR A 120 -3.57 15.13 12.16
C THR A 120 -3.44 13.88 11.30
N ASN A 121 -3.02 14.03 10.03
CA ASN A 121 -2.85 12.93 9.07
C ASN A 121 -1.46 13.06 8.43
N PRO A 122 -0.42 12.56 9.13
CA PRO A 122 0.94 12.81 8.72
C PRO A 122 1.31 12.02 7.48
N SER A 123 2.10 12.68 6.64
CA SER A 123 2.65 12.23 5.37
C SER A 123 4.12 12.60 5.32
N PHE A 124 4.91 11.69 4.73
CA PHE A 124 6.35 11.81 4.61
C PHE A 124 6.80 11.24 3.27
N GLY A 125 7.89 11.78 2.74
CA GLY A 125 8.47 11.27 1.50
C GLY A 125 9.33 12.30 0.81
N PHE A 126 9.63 12.03 -0.46
CA PHE A 126 10.46 12.91 -1.27
C PHE A 126 10.03 12.97 -2.73
N VAL A 127 10.41 14.07 -3.37
CA VAL A 127 10.51 14.22 -4.83
C VAL A 127 11.98 14.24 -5.19
N ALA A 128 12.36 13.49 -6.20
CA ALA A 128 13.72 13.39 -6.68
C ALA A 128 13.76 13.29 -8.20
N HIS A 129 14.92 13.51 -8.80
CA HIS A 129 15.17 13.16 -10.19
C HIS A 129 16.42 12.29 -10.33
N LYS A 130 16.46 11.53 -11.42
CA LYS A 130 17.63 10.78 -11.86
C LYS A 130 17.83 10.97 -13.35
N ASP A 131 18.97 11.57 -13.71
CA ASP A 131 19.27 11.95 -15.09
C ASP A 131 19.54 10.75 -15.99
N ASP A 132 20.32 9.78 -15.53
CA ASP A 132 20.68 8.59 -16.33
C ASP A 132 19.46 7.82 -16.84
N THR A 133 18.38 7.81 -16.06
CA THR A 133 17.14 7.09 -16.37
C THR A 133 16.02 8.00 -16.83
N LYS A 134 16.24 9.33 -16.85
CA LYS A 134 15.25 10.35 -17.22
C LYS A 134 13.94 10.20 -16.44
N GLU A 135 14.06 10.19 -15.12
CA GLU A 135 12.94 9.96 -14.21
C GLU A 135 12.85 11.06 -13.16
N ILE A 136 11.61 11.49 -12.91
CA ILE A 136 11.18 12.21 -11.71
C ILE A 136 10.50 11.16 -10.83
N ILE A 137 10.99 10.98 -9.61
CA ILE A 137 10.50 9.99 -8.66
C ILE A 137 9.78 10.71 -7.53
N VAL A 138 8.54 10.34 -7.28
CA VAL A 138 7.77 10.77 -6.11
C VAL A 138 7.52 9.55 -5.24
N SER A 139 8.10 9.53 -4.05
CA SER A 139 8.06 8.38 -3.16
C SER A 139 7.44 8.75 -1.82
N TRP A 140 6.35 8.08 -1.46
CA TRP A 140 5.69 8.25 -0.16
C TRP A 140 6.11 7.14 0.80
N ARG A 141 6.37 7.53 2.04
CA ARG A 141 6.60 6.61 3.17
C ARG A 141 5.27 6.05 3.67
N GLY A 142 5.29 4.79 4.13
CA GLY A 142 4.21 4.24 4.95
C GLY A 142 4.34 4.57 6.44
N THR A 143 3.43 4.02 7.23
CA THR A 143 3.45 4.14 8.70
C THR A 143 4.58 3.29 9.29
N THR A 144 5.25 3.78 10.32
CA THR A 144 6.30 3.03 11.05
C THR A 144 5.71 2.03 12.06
N ILE A 145 4.46 2.24 12.48
CA ILE A 145 3.72 1.38 13.41
C ILE A 145 2.54 0.75 12.68
N LEU A 146 2.84 -0.26 11.87
CA LEU A 146 1.88 -0.86 10.96
C LEU A 146 0.73 -1.57 11.67
N MET A 147 1.01 -2.22 12.80
CA MET A 147 0.00 -3.01 13.52
C MET A 147 -1.13 -2.14 14.06
N ASP A 148 -0.78 -0.99 14.62
CA ASP A 148 -1.79 -0.06 15.15
C ASP A 148 -2.57 0.53 13.98
N TRP A 149 -1.90 0.86 12.87
CA TRP A 149 -2.58 1.34 11.67
C TRP A 149 -3.59 0.35 11.07
N VAL A 150 -3.27 -0.95 11.00
CA VAL A 150 -4.20 -1.97 10.48
C VAL A 150 -5.38 -2.21 11.44
N LYS A 151 -5.17 -2.08 12.75
CA LYS A 151 -6.23 -2.22 13.77
C LYS A 151 -7.14 -0.99 13.82
N ASP A 152 -6.56 0.20 13.71
CA ASP A 152 -7.22 1.50 13.78
C ASP A 152 -7.88 1.90 12.45
N LEU A 153 -7.95 0.98 11.50
CA LEU A 153 -8.48 1.17 10.16
C LEU A 153 -9.97 1.54 10.23
N THR A 154 -10.22 2.82 10.48
CA THR A 154 -11.53 3.40 10.65
C THR A 154 -12.11 3.62 9.27
N TYR A 155 -13.00 2.71 8.89
CA TYR A 155 -13.67 2.70 7.60
C TYR A 155 -14.58 3.91 7.43
N PHE A 156 -14.10 4.90 6.65
CA PHE A 156 -14.93 6.01 6.19
C PHE A 156 -14.63 6.31 4.71
N PRO A 157 -15.45 5.80 3.78
CA PRO A 157 -15.33 6.15 2.37
C PRO A 157 -15.84 7.58 2.16
N VAL A 158 -15.14 8.36 1.34
CA VAL A 158 -15.53 9.72 0.95
C VAL A 158 -15.50 9.85 -0.57
N SER A 159 -16.43 10.61 -1.13
CA SER A 159 -16.50 10.83 -2.58
C SER A 159 -15.29 11.62 -3.07
N TRP A 160 -14.48 11.02 -3.94
CA TRP A 160 -13.31 11.65 -4.54
C TRP A 160 -12.75 10.80 -5.71
N PRO A 161 -12.18 11.41 -6.75
CA PRO A 161 -12.24 12.85 -7.05
C PRO A 161 -13.62 13.24 -7.61
N PRO A 162 -14.02 14.52 -7.55
CA PRO A 162 -15.30 15.00 -8.09
C PRO A 162 -15.49 14.71 -9.59
N SER A 163 -14.39 14.60 -10.35
CA SER A 163 -14.39 14.31 -11.78
C SER A 163 -14.76 12.86 -12.13
N ILE A 164 -14.82 11.95 -11.15
CA ILE A 164 -15.14 10.53 -11.36
C ILE A 164 -16.45 10.20 -10.62
N ALA A 165 -17.56 10.20 -11.35
CA ALA A 165 -18.88 9.98 -10.78
C ALA A 165 -18.99 8.65 -10.01
N GLY A 166 -19.45 8.72 -8.75
CA GLY A 166 -19.62 7.56 -7.87
C GLY A 166 -18.30 6.98 -7.34
N SER A 167 -17.16 7.60 -7.61
CA SER A 167 -15.86 7.22 -7.02
C SER A 167 -15.80 7.59 -5.55
N GLN A 168 -15.31 6.66 -4.73
CA GLN A 168 -15.06 6.89 -3.31
C GLN A 168 -13.70 6.31 -2.92
N VAL A 169 -13.03 6.97 -1.98
CA VAL A 169 -11.72 6.56 -1.43
C VAL A 169 -11.74 6.57 0.08
N HIS A 170 -10.78 5.89 0.71
CA HIS A 170 -10.61 5.92 2.15
C HIS A 170 -10.23 7.33 2.63
N ARG A 171 -11.03 7.91 3.53
CA ARG A 171 -10.86 9.29 4.03
C ARG A 171 -9.47 9.56 4.59
N GLY A 172 -8.95 8.68 5.43
CA GLY A 172 -7.63 8.86 6.05
C GLY A 172 -6.49 8.88 5.02
N PHE A 173 -6.60 8.10 3.94
CA PHE A 173 -5.58 8.10 2.87
C PHE A 173 -5.62 9.39 2.08
N LEU A 174 -6.83 9.86 1.75
CA LEU A 174 -7.00 11.14 1.07
C LEU A 174 -6.49 12.29 1.93
N GLN A 175 -6.80 12.31 3.23
CA GLN A 175 -6.34 13.36 4.12
C GLN A 175 -4.80 13.37 4.28
N ALA A 176 -4.16 12.20 4.39
CA ALA A 176 -2.70 12.10 4.44
C ALA A 176 -2.06 12.59 3.13
N TYR A 177 -2.60 12.20 1.98
CA TYR A 177 -2.14 12.72 0.69
C TYR A 177 -2.29 14.25 0.61
N SER A 178 -3.48 14.75 0.96
CA SER A 178 -3.81 16.17 0.85
C SER A 178 -2.94 17.06 1.74
N SER A 179 -2.43 16.57 2.89
CA SER A 179 -1.62 17.37 3.82
C SER A 179 -0.29 17.86 3.23
N ALA A 180 0.21 17.21 2.18
CA ALA A 180 1.47 17.57 1.51
C ALA A 180 1.34 17.81 -0.01
N SER A 181 0.22 17.42 -0.63
CA SER A 181 0.02 17.38 -2.09
C SER A 181 0.45 18.65 -2.85
N ALA A 182 0.09 19.85 -2.36
CA ALA A 182 0.34 21.11 -3.07
C ALA A 182 1.83 21.36 -3.36
N HIS A 183 2.71 21.20 -2.37
CA HIS A 183 4.15 21.42 -2.54
C HIS A 183 4.83 20.30 -3.33
N ILE A 184 4.33 19.07 -3.22
CA ILE A 184 4.79 17.94 -4.01
C ILE A 184 4.51 18.21 -5.49
N GLU A 185 3.27 18.58 -5.82
CA GLU A 185 2.85 18.90 -7.18
C GLU A 185 3.60 20.10 -7.75
N GLU A 186 3.78 21.17 -6.97
CA GLU A 186 4.56 22.33 -7.39
C GLU A 186 5.99 21.94 -7.77
N THR A 187 6.62 21.06 -6.98
CA THR A 187 7.97 20.56 -7.27
C THR A 187 7.99 19.70 -8.52
N VAL A 188 7.02 18.78 -8.67
CA VAL A 188 6.89 17.94 -9.87
C VAL A 188 6.69 18.81 -11.12
N ALA A 189 5.83 19.82 -11.07
CA ALA A 189 5.59 20.73 -12.18
C ALA A 189 6.88 21.48 -12.60
N LYS A 190 7.67 21.96 -11.63
CA LYS A 190 8.98 22.59 -11.90
C LYS A 190 9.95 21.61 -12.59
N LEU A 191 10.00 20.37 -12.12
CA LEU A 191 10.86 19.34 -12.71
C LEU A 191 10.40 18.93 -14.11
N VAL A 192 9.09 18.79 -14.34
CA VAL A 192 8.53 18.49 -15.67
C VAL A 192 8.84 19.61 -16.65
N ALA A 193 8.76 20.87 -16.23
CA ALA A 193 9.12 22.02 -17.05
C ALA A 193 10.63 22.04 -17.37
N LYS A 194 11.48 21.68 -16.40
CA LYS A 194 12.94 21.63 -16.56
C LYS A 194 13.40 20.45 -17.41
N TYR A 195 12.74 19.30 -17.27
CA TYR A 195 13.10 18.02 -17.88
C TYR A 195 11.90 17.44 -18.67
N PRO A 196 11.55 18.04 -19.82
CA PRO A 196 10.33 17.71 -20.54
C PRO A 196 10.33 16.32 -21.18
N ASP A 197 11.45 15.61 -21.20
CA ASP A 197 11.56 14.22 -21.67
C ASP A 197 11.56 13.19 -20.52
N TYR A 198 11.46 13.63 -19.25
CA TYR A 198 11.48 12.73 -18.11
C TYR A 198 10.10 12.11 -17.88
N SER A 199 10.11 10.86 -17.40
CA SER A 199 8.91 10.18 -16.89
C SER A 199 8.68 10.50 -15.42
N ILE A 200 7.43 10.40 -14.96
CA ILE A 200 7.03 10.65 -13.57
C ILE A 200 6.67 9.29 -12.95
N VAL A 201 7.49 8.84 -12.01
CA VAL A 201 7.30 7.59 -11.28
C VAL A 201 6.71 7.89 -9.92
N LEU A 202 5.49 7.40 -9.69
CA LEU A 202 4.81 7.47 -8.42
C LEU A 202 5.01 6.14 -7.71
N THR A 203 5.56 6.17 -6.50
CA THR A 203 5.86 4.94 -5.77
C THR A 203 5.65 5.04 -4.27
N GLY A 204 5.39 3.91 -3.63
CA GLY A 204 5.26 3.87 -2.18
C GLY A 204 4.95 2.49 -1.64
N HIS A 205 5.33 2.30 -0.37
CA HIS A 205 5.08 1.09 0.39
C HIS A 205 3.96 1.31 1.42
N SER A 206 3.10 0.32 1.65
CA SER A 206 2.05 0.38 2.67
C SER A 206 1.11 1.58 2.47
N LEU A 207 0.85 2.38 3.52
CA LEU A 207 0.17 3.68 3.43
C LEU A 207 0.77 4.61 2.36
N GLY A 208 2.08 4.53 2.11
CA GLY A 208 2.73 5.26 1.02
C GLY A 208 2.22 4.83 -0.37
N GLY A 209 1.95 3.54 -0.57
CA GLY A 209 1.35 3.02 -1.79
C GLY A 209 -0.10 3.50 -2.00
N ALA A 210 -0.85 3.70 -0.90
CA ALA A 210 -2.17 4.31 -0.96
C ALA A 210 -2.10 5.78 -1.41
N GLN A 211 -1.17 6.56 -0.85
CA GLN A 211 -0.95 7.95 -1.24
C GLN A 211 -0.47 8.07 -2.70
N ALA A 212 0.46 7.22 -3.13
CA ALA A 212 0.92 7.17 -4.52
C ALA A 212 -0.22 6.86 -5.51
N THR A 213 -1.16 6.00 -5.11
CA THR A 213 -2.35 5.67 -5.91
C THR A 213 -3.31 6.86 -6.03
N ILE A 214 -3.54 7.58 -4.92
CA ILE A 214 -4.34 8.80 -4.93
C ILE A 214 -3.66 9.86 -5.80
N ALA A 215 -2.35 10.04 -5.66
CA ALA A 215 -1.56 10.95 -6.49
C ALA A 215 -1.67 10.64 -7.99
N ALA A 216 -1.68 9.35 -8.37
CA ALA A 216 -1.83 8.94 -9.76
C ALA A 216 -3.19 9.38 -10.35
N VAL A 217 -4.28 9.25 -9.58
CA VAL A 217 -5.60 9.75 -9.99
C VAL A 217 -5.62 11.27 -10.04
N ASP A 218 -5.03 11.93 -9.04
CA ASP A 218 -5.01 13.38 -8.97
C ASP A 218 -4.26 13.99 -10.16
N TYR A 219 -3.07 13.46 -10.47
CA TYR A 219 -2.27 13.91 -11.60
C TYR A 219 -2.93 13.56 -12.94
N ALA A 220 -3.50 12.36 -13.08
CA ALA A 220 -4.20 11.97 -14.30
C ALA A 220 -5.45 12.83 -14.59
N THR A 221 -6.13 13.31 -13.56
CA THR A 221 -7.35 14.13 -13.71
C THR A 221 -7.05 15.63 -13.86
N ARG A 222 -6.02 16.16 -13.19
CA ARG A 222 -5.69 17.59 -13.21
C ARG A 222 -4.61 17.98 -14.22
N HIS A 223 -3.75 17.03 -14.61
CA HIS A 223 -2.67 17.22 -15.59
C HIS A 223 -2.76 16.18 -16.72
N PRO A 224 -3.77 16.26 -17.61
CA PRO A 224 -3.86 15.36 -18.76
C PRO A 224 -2.59 15.33 -19.62
N GLU A 225 -1.83 16.43 -19.67
CA GLU A 225 -0.55 16.55 -20.36
C GLU A 225 0.58 15.70 -19.74
N TRP A 226 0.43 15.24 -18.50
CA TRP A 226 1.38 14.34 -17.84
C TRP A 226 1.04 12.86 -18.05
N LEU A 227 -0.15 12.52 -18.58
CA LEU A 227 -0.63 11.13 -18.67
C LEU A 227 0.37 10.16 -19.33
N SER A 228 1.04 10.59 -20.40
CA SER A 228 2.03 9.77 -21.11
C SER A 228 3.35 9.60 -20.35
N LYS A 229 3.58 10.39 -19.31
CA LYS A 229 4.79 10.37 -18.47
C LYS A 229 4.62 9.53 -17.22
N LEU A 230 3.39 9.36 -16.74
CA LEU A 230 3.10 8.70 -15.48
C LEU A 230 3.51 7.23 -15.50
N LYS A 231 3.92 6.72 -14.35
CA LYS A 231 4.08 5.30 -14.02
C LYS A 231 3.74 5.14 -12.54
N LEU A 232 2.98 4.11 -12.18
CA LEU A 232 2.63 3.82 -10.79
C LEU A 232 3.17 2.44 -10.37
N PHE A 233 3.97 2.43 -9.31
CA PHE A 233 4.53 1.22 -8.71
C PHE A 233 4.27 1.21 -7.21
N THR A 234 3.53 0.23 -6.70
CA THR A 234 3.22 0.16 -5.27
C THR A 234 3.60 -1.18 -4.67
N TYR A 235 3.83 -1.19 -3.36
CA TYR A 235 4.30 -2.36 -2.63
C TYR A 235 3.49 -2.50 -1.35
N GLY A 236 2.84 -3.64 -1.13
CA GLY A 236 2.00 -3.83 0.06
C GLY A 236 0.89 -2.80 0.19
N GLN A 237 0.42 -2.25 -0.93
CA GLN A 237 -0.62 -1.23 -0.93
C GLN A 237 -1.94 -1.81 -0.37
N PRO A 238 -2.62 -1.13 0.57
CA PRO A 238 -3.99 -1.46 0.97
C PRO A 238 -5.00 -1.06 -0.11
N ARG A 239 -6.23 -1.58 -0.08
CA ARG A 239 -7.26 -1.13 -1.03
C ARG A 239 -7.58 0.35 -0.78
N VAL A 240 -7.61 1.15 -1.85
CA VAL A 240 -7.66 2.63 -1.70
C VAL A 240 -9.08 3.17 -1.86
N GLY A 241 -9.86 2.58 -2.77
CA GLY A 241 -11.19 3.07 -3.08
C GLY A 241 -12.14 1.98 -3.54
N ASN A 242 -13.34 2.42 -3.92
CA ASN A 242 -14.41 1.55 -4.36
C ASN A 242 -14.21 1.07 -5.82
N PRO A 243 -15.08 0.19 -6.34
CA PRO A 243 -14.94 -0.29 -7.71
C PRO A 243 -14.91 0.78 -8.80
N LYS A 244 -15.62 1.92 -8.60
CA LYS A 244 -15.61 3.03 -9.56
C LYS A 244 -14.24 3.71 -9.61
N PHE A 245 -13.65 3.97 -8.44
CA PHE A 245 -12.28 4.48 -8.32
C PHE A 245 -11.27 3.53 -8.97
N ALA A 246 -11.29 2.26 -8.57
CA ALA A 246 -10.33 1.25 -9.01
C ALA A 246 -10.41 0.98 -10.51
N GLY A 247 -11.64 0.89 -11.05
CA GLY A 247 -11.88 0.67 -12.46
C GLY A 247 -11.44 1.84 -13.34
N TRP A 248 -11.67 3.07 -12.89
CA TRP A 248 -11.24 4.26 -13.64
C TRP A 248 -9.71 4.34 -13.73
N LEU A 249 -8.98 4.15 -12.62
CA LEU A 249 -7.52 4.21 -12.63
C LEU A 249 -6.92 3.04 -13.44
N SER A 250 -7.50 1.84 -13.33
CA SER A 250 -7.01 0.65 -14.06
C SER A 250 -7.09 0.79 -15.59
N GLN A 251 -7.93 1.70 -16.10
CA GLN A 251 -8.09 1.96 -17.53
C GLN A 251 -7.14 3.04 -18.05
N GLN A 252 -6.37 3.68 -17.18
CA GLN A 252 -5.45 4.73 -17.62
C GLN A 252 -4.33 4.17 -18.49
N PRO A 253 -3.84 4.94 -19.48
CA PRO A 253 -2.93 4.44 -20.51
C PRO A 253 -1.49 4.23 -20.00
N PHE A 254 -1.17 4.62 -18.77
CA PHE A 254 0.16 4.49 -18.19
C PHE A 254 0.37 3.17 -17.44
N PRO A 255 1.62 2.76 -17.21
CA PRO A 255 1.93 1.53 -16.47
C PRO A 255 1.51 1.62 -15.00
N ILE A 256 0.80 0.58 -14.53
CA ILE A 256 0.35 0.47 -13.14
C ILE A 256 0.64 -0.94 -12.63
N TYR A 257 1.50 -1.04 -11.62
CA TYR A 257 1.89 -2.31 -11.02
C TYR A 257 1.77 -2.26 -9.50
N ARG A 258 0.91 -3.13 -8.97
CA ARG A 258 0.72 -3.34 -7.55
C ARG A 258 1.45 -4.62 -7.14
N THR A 259 2.60 -4.46 -6.52
CA THR A 259 3.42 -5.58 -6.06
C THR A 259 2.91 -6.08 -4.72
N VAL A 260 2.74 -7.39 -4.61
CA VAL A 260 2.30 -8.08 -3.40
C VAL A 260 3.30 -9.19 -3.06
N TYR A 261 3.67 -9.32 -1.79
CA TYR A 261 4.61 -10.33 -1.33
C TYR A 261 3.92 -11.37 -0.46
N LYS A 262 3.95 -12.63 -0.91
CA LYS A 262 3.44 -13.80 -0.19
C LYS A 262 2.06 -13.53 0.43
N GLY A 263 1.93 -13.72 1.74
CA GLY A 263 0.71 -13.54 2.52
C GLY A 263 0.58 -12.18 3.17
N ASP A 264 1.19 -11.11 2.65
CA ASP A 264 1.08 -9.77 3.23
C ASP A 264 -0.38 -9.39 3.55
N LEU A 265 -0.68 -9.12 4.82
CA LEU A 265 -2.02 -8.76 5.29
C LEU A 265 -2.51 -7.40 4.74
N VAL A 266 -1.62 -6.45 4.47
CA VAL A 266 -2.01 -5.06 4.19
C VAL A 266 -2.80 -4.92 2.90
N PRO A 267 -2.44 -5.57 1.77
CA PRO A 267 -3.30 -5.63 0.59
C PRO A 267 -4.66 -6.29 0.83
N ARG A 268 -4.89 -6.97 1.95
CA ARG A 268 -6.21 -7.54 2.27
C ARG A 268 -7.15 -6.50 2.87
N VAL A 269 -6.66 -5.35 3.32
CA VAL A 269 -7.46 -4.32 4.00
C VAL A 269 -7.49 -3.00 3.23
N PRO A 270 -8.56 -2.19 3.36
CA PRO A 270 -9.88 -2.60 3.82
C PRO A 270 -10.45 -3.77 2.97
N PHE A 271 -11.39 -4.52 3.53
CA PHE A 271 -11.91 -5.74 2.91
C PHE A 271 -12.90 -5.45 1.77
N GLN A 272 -13.08 -6.40 0.84
CA GLN A 272 -14.01 -6.23 -0.30
C GLN A 272 -15.47 -6.07 0.14
N PHE A 273 -15.90 -6.77 1.19
CA PHE A 273 -17.25 -6.61 1.74
C PHE A 273 -17.53 -5.21 2.28
N MET A 274 -16.48 -4.41 2.53
CA MET A 274 -16.56 -3.00 2.92
C MET A 274 -16.66 -2.07 1.70
N GLY A 275 -16.83 -2.62 0.50
CA GLY A 275 -17.01 -1.87 -0.74
C GLY A 275 -15.71 -1.38 -1.39
N PHE A 276 -14.55 -1.92 -1.01
CA PHE A 276 -13.27 -1.57 -1.63
C PHE A 276 -12.81 -2.60 -2.67
N GLN A 277 -12.03 -2.12 -3.64
CA GLN A 277 -11.42 -2.98 -4.65
C GLN A 277 -10.03 -2.44 -5.01
N HIS A 278 -9.08 -3.32 -5.27
CA HIS A 278 -7.79 -2.91 -5.84
C HIS A 278 -7.88 -2.52 -7.31
N ILE A 279 -6.93 -1.66 -7.66
CA ILE A 279 -6.53 -1.35 -9.02
C ILE A 279 -5.73 -2.51 -9.63
N SER A 280 -5.63 -2.51 -10.96
CA SER A 280 -4.78 -3.41 -11.76
C SER A 280 -3.39 -2.78 -11.94
N GLN A 281 -2.32 -3.52 -12.23
CA GLN A 281 -2.20 -4.98 -12.33
C GLN A 281 -1.51 -5.55 -11.08
N GLU A 282 -1.91 -6.75 -10.64
CA GLU A 282 -1.24 -7.43 -9.53
C GLU A 282 0.02 -8.16 -10.00
N VAL A 283 1.12 -7.87 -9.31
CA VAL A 283 2.41 -8.54 -9.47
C VAL A 283 2.72 -9.25 -8.16
N TRP A 284 2.54 -10.57 -8.12
CA TRP A 284 2.58 -11.34 -6.88
C TRP A 284 3.84 -12.19 -6.79
N TYR A 285 4.65 -11.96 -5.75
CA TYR A 285 5.62 -12.95 -5.30
C TYR A 285 4.88 -14.03 -4.52
N ASN A 286 4.71 -15.20 -5.11
CA ASN A 286 3.97 -16.27 -4.45
C ASN A 286 4.71 -16.81 -3.21
N GLU A 287 4.10 -17.77 -2.51
CA GLU A 287 4.66 -18.36 -1.27
C GLU A 287 6.09 -18.91 -1.45
N ASN A 288 6.45 -19.33 -2.66
CA ASN A 288 7.77 -19.84 -3.03
C ASN A 288 8.76 -18.75 -3.48
N GLY A 289 8.40 -17.47 -3.34
CA GLY A 289 9.22 -16.33 -3.77
C GLY A 289 9.29 -16.12 -5.28
N ARG A 290 8.45 -16.79 -6.07
CA ARG A 290 8.42 -16.64 -7.53
C ARG A 290 7.49 -15.50 -7.93
N LEU A 291 7.99 -14.60 -8.77
CA LEU A 291 7.21 -13.51 -9.34
C LEU A 291 6.19 -14.03 -10.34
N LYS A 292 4.92 -13.62 -10.17
CA LYS A 292 3.81 -13.94 -11.07
C LYS A 292 3.05 -12.69 -11.46
N PHE A 293 2.79 -12.54 -12.75
CA PHE A 293 1.89 -11.53 -13.28
C PHE A 293 0.47 -12.09 -13.27
N MET A 294 -0.41 -11.46 -12.49
CA MET A 294 -1.76 -11.95 -12.29
C MET A 294 -2.78 -11.31 -13.26
N GLY A 295 -2.28 -10.67 -14.32
CA GLY A 295 -3.12 -10.05 -15.35
C GLY A 295 -3.65 -8.67 -14.98
N SER A 296 -4.38 -8.08 -15.92
CA SER A 296 -4.62 -6.64 -16.01
C SER A 296 -6.03 -6.17 -15.65
N ASN A 297 -6.85 -7.05 -15.06
CA ASN A 297 -8.29 -6.81 -14.87
C ASN A 297 -8.70 -6.55 -13.40
N GLY A 298 -7.75 -6.34 -12.50
CA GLY A 298 -8.00 -6.00 -11.09
C GLY A 298 -7.33 -6.99 -10.14
N GLU A 299 -8.03 -7.33 -9.05
CA GLU A 299 -7.61 -8.43 -8.18
C GLU A 299 -7.74 -9.76 -8.92
N ASN A 300 -6.92 -10.75 -8.61
CA ASN A 300 -7.04 -12.05 -9.25
C ASN A 300 -7.28 -13.14 -8.21
N ALA A 301 -8.31 -13.96 -8.41
CA ALA A 301 -8.64 -15.09 -7.53
C ALA A 301 -7.52 -16.15 -7.44
N SER A 302 -6.62 -16.20 -8.42
CA SER A 302 -5.40 -17.03 -8.45
C SER A 302 -4.15 -16.30 -7.94
N GLY A 303 -4.27 -15.02 -7.61
CA GLY A 303 -3.19 -14.20 -7.04
C GLY A 303 -3.17 -14.34 -5.53
N GLN A 304 -2.88 -13.25 -4.82
CA GLN A 304 -2.94 -13.24 -3.36
C GLN A 304 -4.34 -13.60 -2.82
N ASN A 305 -5.42 -13.31 -3.56
CA ASN A 305 -6.79 -13.71 -3.17
C ASN A 305 -6.99 -15.24 -3.13
N SER A 306 -6.03 -16.04 -3.63
CA SER A 306 -6.06 -17.50 -3.50
C SER A 306 -5.72 -17.99 -2.09
N LEU A 307 -5.08 -17.16 -1.27
CA LEU A 307 -4.61 -17.52 0.07
C LEU A 307 -5.75 -17.50 1.10
N LEU A 308 -5.75 -18.48 2.00
CA LEU A 308 -6.65 -18.51 3.15
C LEU A 308 -6.22 -17.49 4.22
N PRO A 309 -7.14 -17.00 5.08
CA PRO A 309 -6.81 -16.05 6.15
C PRO A 309 -5.65 -16.47 7.05
N LEU A 310 -5.49 -17.78 7.31
CA LEU A 310 -4.40 -18.32 8.12
C LEU A 310 -3.01 -18.21 7.46
N GLN A 311 -2.96 -18.00 6.15
CA GLN A 311 -1.71 -17.77 5.41
C GLN A 311 -1.32 -16.29 5.40
N TRP A 312 -2.22 -15.40 5.85
CA TRP A 312 -1.91 -13.97 5.92
C TRP A 312 -1.08 -13.65 7.14
N ASN A 313 -0.07 -12.81 6.96
CA ASN A 313 0.80 -12.41 8.05
C ASN A 313 1.39 -11.02 7.82
N VAL A 314 1.72 -10.37 8.93
CA VAL A 314 2.29 -9.03 8.96
C VAL A 314 3.79 -9.01 8.66
N PRO A 315 4.60 -10.02 9.06
CA PRO A 315 6.02 -10.06 8.67
C PRO A 315 6.29 -10.01 7.16
N ASP A 316 5.45 -10.63 6.33
CA ASP A 316 5.58 -10.59 4.87
C ASP A 316 5.45 -9.16 4.32
N HIS A 317 4.75 -8.27 5.01
CA HIS A 317 4.66 -6.86 4.63
C HIS A 317 6.01 -6.15 4.61
N LEU A 318 7.00 -6.65 5.35
CA LEU A 318 8.29 -5.98 5.53
C LEU A 318 9.42 -6.59 4.67
N ARG A 319 9.10 -7.54 3.78
CA ARG A 319 10.08 -8.42 3.11
C ARG A 319 10.04 -8.38 1.58
N TYR A 320 9.49 -7.31 1.03
CA TYR A 320 9.44 -7.14 -0.42
C TYR A 320 10.86 -7.03 -1.01
N PRO A 321 11.15 -7.68 -2.15
CA PRO A 321 12.41 -7.48 -2.86
C PRO A 321 12.64 -6.00 -3.19
N GLY A 322 13.85 -5.50 -2.89
CA GLY A 322 14.21 -4.09 -3.05
C GLY A 322 13.74 -3.17 -1.91
N LEU A 323 12.87 -3.62 -1.01
CA LEU A 323 12.48 -2.87 0.18
C LEU A 323 13.37 -3.28 1.36
N SER A 324 14.41 -2.50 1.63
CA SER A 324 15.15 -2.62 2.89
C SER A 324 14.78 -1.49 3.86
N PHE A 325 14.16 -1.88 4.97
CA PHE A 325 13.86 -0.99 6.09
C PHE A 325 14.98 -1.14 7.13
N GLU A 326 16.15 -0.57 6.89
CA GLU A 326 17.32 -0.68 7.80
C GLU A 326 17.10 -0.12 9.24
N LEU A 327 15.87 0.17 9.67
CA LEU A 327 15.52 0.54 11.05
C LEU A 327 14.32 -0.22 11.64
N LEU A 328 13.71 -1.19 10.95
CA LEU A 328 12.72 -2.10 11.57
C LEU A 328 13.37 -3.34 12.21
N TYR A 329 14.68 -3.51 12.00
CA TYR A 329 15.50 -4.60 12.54
C TYR A 329 15.52 -4.69 14.07
N TRP A 330 15.33 -3.57 14.78
CA TRP A 330 15.41 -3.56 16.25
C TRP A 330 14.05 -3.83 16.94
N ALA A 331 12.93 -3.62 16.24
CA ALA A 331 11.59 -3.81 16.80
C ALA A 331 11.04 -5.22 16.58
N ILE A 332 11.61 -5.99 15.64
CA ILE A 332 11.15 -7.32 15.26
C ILE A 332 12.41 -8.14 14.99
N GLY A 333 12.84 -8.92 15.97
CA GLY A 333 14.17 -9.53 16.01
C GLY A 333 14.64 -10.20 14.70
N ASN A 334 15.93 -10.03 14.41
CA ASN A 334 16.75 -10.70 13.39
C ASN A 334 15.98 -11.29 12.19
N ILE A 335 15.67 -10.45 11.20
CA ILE A 335 15.24 -10.89 9.88
C ILE A 335 16.30 -10.43 8.88
N GLU A 336 17.16 -11.34 8.44
CA GLU A 336 18.14 -11.07 7.38
C GLU A 336 17.45 -10.54 6.12
N SER A 337 18.07 -9.54 5.49
CA SER A 337 17.65 -9.02 4.19
C SER A 337 17.72 -10.12 3.15
N ILE A 338 16.64 -10.34 2.41
CA ILE A 338 16.63 -11.22 1.25
C ILE A 338 17.37 -10.48 0.11
N PRO A 339 18.41 -11.09 -0.50
CA PRO A 339 19.21 -10.48 -1.57
C PRO A 339 18.39 -10.13 -2.81
#